data_AF-N9QD60-F1
#
_entry.id   AF-N9QD60-F1
#
_cell.length_a   1.000
_cell.length_b   1.000
_cell.length_c   1.000
_cell.angle_alpha   90.00
_cell.angle_beta   90.00
_cell.angle_gamma   90.00
#
_symmetry.space_group_name_H-M   'P 1'
#
loop_
_entity.id
_entity.type
_entity.pdbx_description
1 polymer ?
#
loop_
_entity_poly.entity_id
_entity_poly.type
_entity_poly.pdbx_seq_one_letter_code
_entity_poly.pdbx_strand_id
1 'polypeptide(L)'
;MATLKDEFVIPLKVVSTRLNHMKTHLTGIMKRVEQRAIYNHKQRKDKSEDISLLLSWDDWIYSALDVHHEMKQKLVEQQNEQARNMSIIEKMLQNQKNHLPVGLGISKSSKAGDTSVYETALKGAMSHFGISVKKPAWADNLRAGEQIPKELLDELPVTTGELVTLGNWMLTKNIYRFDDVVINELLKTSFDGVIPNYIINLPDLSVYIQTDNAKLYFNSDKVVGVIFCVTELNDQRVLVSTLYLDNGMPRTIVITLTEDQDIESSLGDFVDTFQQDYDPTTMQDELNIRLDIQKKLINLVLWFSQEKPEVTPLTPDSDNKPVKFTTVKNDKRLFEATKYKTYLVGTETAKAFKKVYDELETAKTQQKGAGKRMPHLRRSHWHLYWYGKKGRNERYDFKLLPITMVGGIPKK
;
A
#
# COMPACT_ATOMS: atom_id res chain seq x y z
N MET A 1 -3.42 4.13 20.87
CA MET A 1 -2.10 3.51 21.13
C MET A 1 -1.91 3.12 22.58
N ALA A 2 -2.46 3.84 23.57
CA ALA A 2 -2.27 3.57 25.00
C ALA A 2 -2.64 2.15 25.49
N THR A 3 -3.44 1.40 24.74
CA THR A 3 -3.87 0.03 25.07
C THR A 3 -3.08 -1.05 24.33
N LEU A 4 -2.12 -0.68 23.48
CA LEU A 4 -1.31 -1.64 22.72
C LEU A 4 -0.09 -2.06 23.53
N LYS A 5 0.34 -3.32 23.36
CA LYS A 5 1.63 -3.79 23.90
C LYS A 5 2.79 -3.02 23.26
N ASP A 6 3.88 -2.82 24.01
CA ASP A 6 5.02 -2.01 23.60
C ASP A 6 5.64 -2.44 22.25
N GLU A 7 5.68 -3.74 21.99
CA GLU A 7 6.18 -4.32 20.73
C GLU A 7 5.44 -3.80 19.48
N PHE A 8 4.17 -3.39 19.63
CA PHE A 8 3.40 -2.78 18.54
C PHE A 8 3.53 -1.25 18.52
N VAL A 9 3.78 -0.60 19.66
CA VAL A 9 3.69 0.85 19.79
C VAL A 9 4.81 1.57 19.05
N ILE A 10 6.07 1.13 19.21
CA ILE A 10 7.23 1.86 18.69
C ILE A 10 7.21 1.93 17.15
N PRO A 11 7.08 0.83 16.41
CA PRO A 11 7.08 0.87 14.95
C PRO A 11 5.84 1.61 14.40
N LEU A 12 4.71 1.49 15.09
CA LEU A 12 3.45 2.15 14.72
C LEU A 12 3.53 3.68 14.80
N LYS A 13 4.43 4.25 15.60
CA LYS A 13 4.60 5.71 15.70
C LYS A 13 4.96 6.35 14.36
N VAL A 14 5.82 5.72 13.56
CA VAL A 14 6.22 6.25 12.24
C VAL A 14 4.98 6.35 11.34
N VAL A 15 4.29 5.23 11.14
CA VAL A 15 3.10 5.17 10.26
C VAL A 15 1.98 6.07 10.76
N SER A 16 1.73 6.11 12.08
CA SER A 16 0.71 6.99 12.65
C SER A 16 1.05 8.47 12.49
N THR A 17 2.33 8.82 12.55
CA THR A 17 2.79 10.20 12.33
C THR A 17 2.58 10.60 10.87
N ARG A 18 2.90 9.72 9.92
CA ARG A 18 2.62 9.92 8.50
C ARG A 18 1.12 10.03 8.20
N LEU A 19 0.30 9.18 8.81
CA LEU A 19 -1.16 9.28 8.71
C LEU A 19 -1.70 10.60 9.24
N ASN A 20 -1.19 11.06 10.39
CA ASN A 20 -1.59 12.34 10.98
C ASN A 20 -1.14 13.53 10.11
N HIS A 21 0.07 13.47 9.56
CA HIS A 21 0.57 14.45 8.59
C HIS A 21 -0.36 14.55 7.38
N MET A 22 -0.67 13.41 6.74
CA MET A 22 -1.61 13.34 5.63
C MET A 22 -2.96 13.97 5.99
N LYS A 23 -3.56 13.60 7.12
CA LYS A 23 -4.89 14.09 7.54
C LYS A 23 -4.89 15.58 7.89
N THR A 24 -3.81 16.08 8.48
CA THR A 24 -3.68 17.51 8.83
C THR A 24 -3.59 18.35 7.56
N HIS A 25 -2.78 17.92 6.60
CA HIS A 25 -2.56 18.66 5.35
C HIS A 25 -3.62 18.39 4.27
N LEU A 26 -4.44 17.34 4.42
CA LEU A 26 -5.62 17.06 3.59
C LEU A 26 -6.88 17.02 4.46
N THR A 27 -7.15 18.11 5.16
CA THR A 27 -8.30 18.19 6.08
C THR A 27 -9.61 17.97 5.32
N GLY A 28 -10.34 16.91 5.69
CA GLY A 28 -11.59 16.51 5.03
C GLY A 28 -11.44 15.40 3.98
N ILE A 29 -10.24 14.84 3.80
CA ILE A 29 -9.99 13.73 2.85
C ILE A 29 -10.98 12.58 3.03
N MET A 30 -11.23 12.15 4.27
CA MET A 30 -12.18 11.06 4.55
C MET A 30 -13.60 11.35 4.08
N LYS A 31 -14.07 12.59 4.24
CA LYS A 31 -15.40 12.99 3.76
C LYS A 31 -15.46 12.93 2.24
N ARG A 32 -14.40 13.33 1.55
CA ARG A 32 -14.34 13.30 0.08
C ARG A 32 -14.31 11.88 -0.46
N VAL A 33 -13.49 11.02 0.14
CA VAL A 33 -13.38 9.60 -0.21
C VAL A 33 -14.70 8.86 0.07
N GLU A 34 -15.35 9.14 1.20
CA GLU A 34 -16.69 8.64 1.51
C GLU A 34 -17.71 9.02 0.41
N GLN A 35 -17.73 10.28 -0.02
CA GLN A 35 -18.61 10.75 -1.08
C GLN A 35 -18.36 10.01 -2.40
N ARG A 36 -17.10 9.75 -2.74
CA ARG A 36 -16.73 8.96 -3.93
C ARG A 36 -17.18 7.52 -3.81
N ALA A 37 -16.91 6.84 -2.70
CA ALA A 37 -17.36 5.46 -2.46
C ALA A 37 -18.89 5.32 -2.60
N ILE A 38 -19.66 6.25 -2.03
CA ILE A 38 -21.13 6.26 -2.13
C ILE A 38 -21.57 6.49 -3.57
N TYR A 39 -20.92 7.40 -4.28
CA TYR A 39 -21.20 7.66 -5.69
C TYR A 39 -20.90 6.41 -6.55
N ASN A 40 -19.72 5.80 -6.40
CA ASN A 40 -19.31 4.59 -7.10
C ASN A 40 -20.32 3.46 -6.85
N HIS A 41 -20.75 3.26 -5.61
CA HIS A 41 -21.75 2.26 -5.25
C HIS A 41 -23.09 2.50 -5.96
N LYS A 42 -23.53 3.76 -6.08
CA LYS A 42 -24.77 4.09 -6.80
C LYS A 42 -24.69 3.76 -8.29
N GLN A 43 -23.51 3.94 -8.89
CA GLN A 43 -23.29 3.68 -10.32
C GLN A 43 -23.14 2.18 -10.64
N ARG A 44 -22.67 1.35 -9.69
CA ARG A 44 -22.55 -0.10 -9.90
C ARG A 44 -23.87 -0.75 -10.30
N LYS A 45 -23.81 -1.64 -11.29
CA LYS A 45 -24.94 -2.46 -11.75
C LYS A 45 -25.33 -3.54 -10.74
N ASP A 46 -24.33 -4.20 -10.15
CA ASP A 46 -24.49 -5.29 -9.17
C ASP A 46 -24.87 -4.80 -7.76
N LYS A 47 -24.83 -3.48 -7.53
CA LYS A 47 -25.02 -2.85 -6.20
C LYS A 47 -24.13 -3.44 -5.11
N SER A 48 -22.94 -3.94 -5.47
CA SER A 48 -21.97 -4.42 -4.48
C SER A 48 -21.58 -3.31 -3.51
N GLU A 49 -21.49 -3.66 -2.23
CA GLU A 49 -20.99 -2.79 -1.15
C GLU A 49 -19.54 -3.12 -0.76
N ASP A 50 -18.87 -4.00 -1.52
CA ASP A 50 -17.47 -4.31 -1.30
C ASP A 50 -16.61 -3.06 -1.48
N ILE A 51 -16.02 -2.59 -0.39
CA ILE A 51 -15.26 -1.34 -0.36
C ILE A 51 -14.02 -1.42 -1.26
N SER A 52 -13.44 -2.61 -1.47
CA SER A 52 -12.29 -2.81 -2.36
C SER A 52 -12.63 -2.48 -3.82
N LEU A 53 -13.90 -2.64 -4.19
CA LEU A 53 -14.43 -2.35 -5.52
C LEU A 53 -15.01 -0.93 -5.65
N LEU A 54 -14.94 -0.15 -4.58
CA LEU A 54 -15.51 1.20 -4.50
C LEU A 54 -14.46 2.29 -4.28
N LEU A 55 -13.24 1.89 -3.88
CA LEU A 55 -12.11 2.76 -3.63
C LEU A 55 -10.88 2.29 -4.41
N SER A 56 -10.68 2.90 -5.58
CA SER A 56 -9.50 2.70 -6.42
C SER A 56 -8.33 3.61 -6.02
N TRP A 57 -7.17 3.43 -6.67
CA TRP A 57 -6.06 4.38 -6.58
C TRP A 57 -6.54 5.80 -6.93
N ASP A 58 -7.27 5.92 -8.04
CA ASP A 58 -7.75 7.20 -8.57
C ASP A 58 -8.73 7.91 -7.63
N ASP A 59 -9.60 7.16 -6.93
CA ASP A 59 -10.52 7.74 -5.94
C ASP A 59 -9.77 8.46 -4.81
N TRP A 60 -8.64 7.91 -4.37
CA TRP A 60 -7.78 8.55 -3.38
C TRP A 60 -7.08 9.78 -3.95
N ILE A 61 -6.45 9.66 -5.13
CA ILE A 61 -5.73 10.78 -5.75
C ILE A 61 -6.67 11.95 -6.03
N TYR A 62 -7.81 11.69 -6.65
CA TYR A 62 -8.77 12.74 -6.98
C TYR A 62 -9.36 13.40 -5.73
N SER A 63 -9.59 12.61 -4.68
CA SER A 63 -10.06 13.17 -3.40
C SER A 63 -9.02 14.09 -2.77
N ALA A 64 -7.74 13.72 -2.81
CA ALA A 64 -6.66 14.53 -2.29
C ALA A 64 -6.48 15.82 -3.09
N LEU A 65 -6.49 15.74 -4.41
CA LEU A 65 -6.39 16.91 -5.28
C LEU A 65 -7.58 17.87 -5.11
N ASP A 66 -8.81 17.36 -4.99
CA ASP A 66 -9.98 18.18 -4.68
C ASP A 66 -9.83 18.93 -3.35
N VAL A 67 -9.38 18.22 -2.30
CA VAL A 67 -9.16 18.83 -0.97
C VAL A 67 -8.03 19.85 -1.02
N HIS A 68 -6.91 19.52 -1.65
CA HIS A 68 -5.77 20.40 -1.78
C HIS A 68 -6.12 21.68 -2.55
N HIS A 69 -6.84 21.54 -3.66
CA HIS A 69 -7.29 22.66 -4.48
C HIS A 69 -8.20 23.62 -3.69
N GLU A 70 -9.20 23.09 -2.98
CA GLU A 70 -10.08 23.90 -2.15
C GLU A 70 -9.33 24.60 -1.00
N MET A 71 -8.33 23.96 -0.42
CA MET A 71 -7.47 24.59 0.59
C MET A 71 -6.65 25.74 0.01
N LYS A 72 -6.08 25.56 -1.18
CA LYS A 72 -5.32 26.60 -1.90
C LYS A 72 -6.21 27.79 -2.26
N GLN A 73 -7.42 27.54 -2.75
CA GLN A 73 -8.40 28.60 -3.04
C GLN A 73 -8.76 29.39 -1.77
N LYS A 74 -9.07 28.71 -0.66
CA LYS A 74 -9.37 29.37 0.62
C LYS A 74 -8.20 30.22 1.13
N LEU A 75 -6.97 29.74 0.97
CA LEU A 75 -5.78 30.51 1.35
C LEU A 75 -5.64 31.78 0.51
N VAL A 76 -5.85 31.67 -0.82
CA VAL A 76 -5.83 32.81 -1.74
C VAL A 76 -6.94 33.81 -1.40
N GLU A 77 -8.15 33.33 -1.11
CA GLU A 77 -9.27 34.17 -0.67
C GLU A 77 -8.95 34.91 0.64
N GLN A 78 -8.41 34.21 1.64
CA GLN A 78 -7.98 34.80 2.91
C GLN A 78 -6.88 35.85 2.72
N GLN A 79 -5.88 35.56 1.87
CA GLN A 79 -4.82 36.51 1.54
C GLN A 79 -5.39 37.75 0.82
N ASN A 80 -6.33 37.56 -0.09
CA ASN A 80 -7.01 38.65 -0.80
C ASN A 80 -7.87 39.48 0.16
N GLU A 81 -8.58 38.87 1.11
CA GLU A 81 -9.33 39.56 2.14
C GLU A 81 -8.42 40.35 3.09
N GLN A 82 -7.31 39.74 3.54
CA GLN A 82 -6.29 40.43 4.33
C GLN A 82 -5.72 41.62 3.56
N ALA A 83 -5.37 41.45 2.29
CA ALA A 83 -4.88 42.54 1.43
C ALA A 83 -5.94 43.63 1.21
N ARG A 84 -7.24 43.29 1.17
CA ARG A 84 -8.32 44.29 1.11
C ARG A 84 -8.44 45.08 2.42
N ASN A 85 -8.29 44.42 3.56
CA ASN A 85 -8.44 45.00 4.90
C ASN A 85 -7.18 45.73 5.42
N MET A 86 -6.04 45.56 4.75
CA MET A 86 -4.77 46.18 5.12
C MET A 86 -4.76 47.69 4.82
N SER A 87 -4.30 48.50 5.78
CA SER A 87 -4.23 49.96 5.63
C SER A 87 -3.24 50.37 4.53
N ILE A 88 -3.39 51.60 4.02
CA ILE A 88 -2.50 52.15 2.98
C ILE A 88 -1.04 52.16 3.46
N ILE A 89 -0.79 52.43 4.74
CA ILE A 89 0.54 52.48 5.35
C ILE A 89 1.17 51.09 5.41
N GLU A 90 0.40 50.07 5.79
CA GLU A 90 0.87 48.68 5.84
C GLU A 90 1.15 48.12 4.43
N LYS A 91 0.32 48.47 3.44
CA LYS A 91 0.57 48.15 2.02
C LYS A 91 1.86 48.77 1.51
N MET A 92 2.14 50.02 1.88
CA MET A 92 3.37 50.71 1.52
C MET A 92 4.61 50.05 2.16
N LEU A 93 4.54 49.69 3.45
CA LEU A 93 5.63 49.01 4.16
C LEU A 93 5.92 47.60 3.62
N GLN A 94 4.88 46.85 3.22
CA GLN A 94 5.02 45.49 2.69
C GLN A 94 5.59 45.49 1.25
N ASN A 95 5.16 46.43 0.41
CA ASN A 95 5.71 46.63 -0.94
C ASN A 95 7.16 47.12 -0.92
N GLN A 96 7.58 47.83 0.13
CA GLN A 96 8.97 48.27 0.28
C GLN A 96 9.91 47.11 0.71
N LYS A 97 9.39 46.12 1.43
CA LYS A 97 10.13 44.89 1.80
C LYS A 97 10.20 43.87 0.68
N ASN A 98 9.17 43.78 -0.15
CA ASN A 98 9.09 42.84 -1.26
C ASN A 98 9.29 43.61 -2.56
N HIS A 99 10.53 43.71 -3.08
CA HIS A 99 10.84 44.36 -4.37
C HIS A 99 10.13 43.68 -5.57
N LEU A 100 8.83 43.88 -5.74
CA LEU A 100 8.04 43.36 -6.85
C LEU A 100 7.33 44.51 -7.57
N PRO A 101 7.49 44.66 -8.90
CA PRO A 101 6.77 45.66 -9.67
C PRO A 101 5.30 45.26 -9.81
N VAL A 102 4.43 46.28 -9.77
CA VAL A 102 2.98 46.16 -9.96
C VAL A 102 2.68 45.87 -11.44
N GLY A 103 2.00 44.77 -11.76
CA GLY A 103 1.48 44.57 -13.13
C GLY A 103 0.75 43.25 -13.42
N LEU A 104 -0.58 43.38 -13.60
CA LEU A 104 -1.46 42.76 -14.63
C LEU A 104 -1.72 41.24 -14.67
N GLY A 105 -3.02 40.88 -14.66
CA GLY A 105 -3.52 39.75 -15.45
C GLY A 105 -4.67 38.95 -14.83
N ILE A 106 -5.93 39.41 -15.00
CA ILE A 106 -7.12 38.55 -14.85
C ILE A 106 -7.18 37.66 -16.10
N SER A 107 -7.01 36.35 -15.96
CA SER A 107 -7.24 35.41 -17.06
C SER A 107 -8.73 35.10 -17.20
N LYS A 108 -9.20 35.15 -18.45
CA LYS A 108 -10.59 34.86 -18.85
C LYS A 108 -10.82 33.35 -18.87
N SER A 109 -12.03 32.96 -18.47
CA SER A 109 -12.57 31.60 -18.63
C SER A 109 -12.68 31.19 -20.10
N SER A 110 -12.28 29.96 -20.41
CA SER A 110 -12.46 29.32 -21.71
C SER A 110 -13.77 28.53 -21.78
N LYS A 111 -14.32 28.44 -22.99
CA LYS A 111 -15.67 27.94 -23.31
C LYS A 111 -15.79 26.41 -23.23
N ALA A 112 -17.00 25.99 -22.87
CA ALA A 112 -17.50 24.62 -22.87
C ALA A 112 -17.70 24.07 -24.30
N GLY A 113 -17.25 22.84 -24.52
CA GLY A 113 -17.54 22.08 -25.74
C GLY A 113 -16.39 21.15 -26.12
N ASP A 114 -16.19 20.09 -25.34
CA ASP A 114 -15.71 18.77 -25.80
C ASP A 114 -15.73 17.82 -24.58
N THR A 115 -16.28 16.63 -24.77
CA THR A 115 -16.38 15.59 -23.73
C THR A 115 -14.96 15.22 -23.28
N SER A 116 -14.71 15.29 -21.97
CA SER A 116 -13.37 15.25 -21.38
C SER A 116 -12.79 13.83 -21.37
N VAL A 117 -11.46 13.61 -21.46
CA VAL A 117 -10.90 12.27 -21.10
C VAL A 117 -10.87 12.02 -19.63
N TYR A 118 -11.12 13.02 -18.78
CA TYR A 118 -11.64 12.65 -17.48
C TYR A 118 -12.91 11.82 -17.67
N GLU A 119 -13.88 12.23 -18.48
CA GLU A 119 -15.06 11.39 -18.74
C GLU A 119 -14.73 10.05 -19.44
N THR A 120 -13.57 9.87 -20.08
CA THR A 120 -13.14 8.59 -20.68
C THR A 120 -12.30 7.72 -19.73
N ALA A 121 -11.47 8.29 -18.85
CA ALA A 121 -10.72 7.62 -17.79
C ALA A 121 -11.60 7.29 -16.58
N LEU A 122 -12.58 8.15 -16.28
CA LEU A 122 -13.71 7.89 -15.38
C LEU A 122 -14.67 6.83 -15.97
N LYS A 123 -14.59 6.59 -17.28
CA LYS A 123 -15.19 5.44 -18.01
C LYS A 123 -14.16 4.34 -18.31
N GLY A 124 -12.93 4.43 -17.82
CA GLY A 124 -11.86 3.45 -17.99
C GLY A 124 -11.82 2.62 -16.71
N ALA A 125 -11.16 3.18 -15.69
CA ALA A 125 -10.67 2.56 -14.46
C ALA A 125 -11.70 1.91 -13.52
N MET A 126 -12.97 1.79 -13.94
CA MET A 126 -14.01 1.01 -13.26
C MET A 126 -15.13 0.56 -14.22
N SER A 127 -14.93 0.69 -15.52
CA SER A 127 -15.98 0.47 -16.53
C SER A 127 -16.30 -1.00 -16.76
N HIS A 128 -15.29 -1.85 -16.60
CA HIS A 128 -15.46 -3.29 -16.55
C HIS A 128 -16.30 -3.71 -15.32
N PHE A 129 -16.30 -2.92 -14.24
CA PHE A 129 -17.25 -3.02 -13.12
C PHE A 129 -18.57 -2.25 -13.30
N GLY A 130 -18.74 -1.54 -14.43
CA GLY A 130 -19.93 -0.77 -14.77
C GLY A 130 -20.13 0.51 -13.94
N ILE A 131 -19.05 1.14 -13.47
CA ILE A 131 -19.08 2.37 -12.65
C ILE A 131 -18.64 3.57 -13.50
N SER A 132 -19.35 4.69 -13.38
CA SER A 132 -18.90 6.01 -13.83
C SER A 132 -18.26 6.72 -12.64
N VAL A 133 -17.10 7.35 -12.81
CA VAL A 133 -16.41 8.13 -11.75
C VAL A 133 -16.76 9.63 -11.90
N LYS A 134 -16.73 10.40 -10.80
CA LYS A 134 -17.11 11.83 -10.79
C LYS A 134 -15.93 12.74 -11.19
N LYS A 135 -16.15 13.64 -12.16
CA LYS A 135 -15.16 14.67 -12.57
C LYS A 135 -14.78 15.58 -11.38
N PRO A 136 -13.49 15.68 -11.03
CA PRO A 136 -13.03 16.54 -9.94
C PRO A 136 -12.98 18.02 -10.35
N ALA A 137 -13.00 18.92 -9.36
CA ALA A 137 -13.14 20.37 -9.60
C ALA A 137 -11.90 21.02 -10.24
N TRP A 138 -10.72 20.45 -10.00
CA TRP A 138 -9.45 20.96 -10.54
C TRP A 138 -9.20 20.56 -12.01
N ALA A 139 -9.98 19.61 -12.54
CA ALA A 139 -9.74 18.99 -13.85
C ALA A 139 -10.39 19.74 -15.04
N ASP A 140 -10.84 20.98 -14.85
CA ASP A 140 -11.60 21.70 -15.89
C ASP A 140 -10.78 22.07 -17.13
N ASN A 141 -9.45 22.13 -17.01
CA ASN A 141 -8.55 22.52 -18.12
C ASN A 141 -7.76 21.35 -18.72
N LEU A 142 -7.96 20.12 -18.25
CA LEU A 142 -7.21 18.96 -18.73
C LEU A 142 -7.89 18.33 -19.95
N ARG A 143 -7.10 18.11 -20.99
CA ARG A 143 -7.62 17.57 -22.25
C ARG A 143 -7.73 16.07 -22.22
N ALA A 144 -8.36 15.62 -23.30
CA ALA A 144 -8.50 14.25 -23.63
C ALA A 144 -7.15 13.50 -23.74
N GLY A 145 -6.73 12.65 -22.77
CA GLY A 145 -5.56 11.76 -22.86
C GLY A 145 -4.32 12.25 -22.12
N GLU A 146 -4.42 13.42 -21.47
CA GLU A 146 -3.32 14.00 -20.70
C GLU A 146 -3.23 13.35 -19.31
N GLN A 147 -2.02 12.96 -18.91
CA GLN A 147 -1.75 12.50 -17.54
C GLN A 147 -2.04 13.62 -16.54
N ILE A 148 -2.33 13.27 -15.28
CA ILE A 148 -2.37 14.26 -14.21
C ILE A 148 -1.02 14.97 -14.21
N PRO A 149 -0.97 16.32 -14.35
CA PRO A 149 0.28 17.04 -14.34
C PRO A 149 1.08 16.69 -13.10
N LYS A 150 2.35 16.32 -13.30
CA LYS A 150 3.23 15.89 -12.21
C LYS A 150 3.30 16.97 -11.14
N GLU A 151 3.29 18.24 -11.53
CA GLU A 151 3.32 19.40 -10.65
C GLU A 151 2.16 19.40 -9.64
N LEU A 152 0.96 18.94 -10.05
CA LEU A 152 -0.18 18.84 -9.13
C LEU A 152 -0.02 17.69 -8.14
N LEU A 153 0.58 16.58 -8.60
CA LEU A 153 0.89 15.45 -7.71
C LEU A 153 2.00 15.83 -6.72
N ASP A 154 3.01 16.57 -7.17
CA ASP A 154 4.17 17.03 -6.39
C ASP A 154 3.77 18.08 -5.33
N GLU A 155 2.63 18.75 -5.50
CA GLU A 155 2.03 19.65 -4.49
C GLU A 155 1.34 18.90 -3.33
N LEU A 156 1.08 17.59 -3.46
CA LEU A 156 0.44 16.81 -2.39
C LEU A 156 1.40 16.59 -1.20
N PRO A 157 0.89 16.59 0.04
CA PRO A 157 1.74 16.52 1.25
C PRO A 157 2.37 15.15 1.50
N VAL A 158 1.95 14.13 0.75
CA VAL A 158 2.43 12.74 0.78
C VAL A 158 2.48 12.22 -0.66
N THR A 159 3.32 11.23 -0.92
CA THR A 159 3.39 10.62 -2.26
C THR A 159 2.06 9.92 -2.59
N THR A 160 1.76 9.78 -3.88
CA THR A 160 0.53 9.14 -4.38
C THR A 160 0.37 7.71 -3.86
N GLY A 161 1.44 6.93 -3.88
CA GLY A 161 1.44 5.57 -3.34
C GLY A 161 1.23 5.51 -1.82
N GLU A 162 1.83 6.44 -1.07
CA GLU A 162 1.60 6.54 0.38
C GLU A 162 0.16 6.96 0.70
N LEU A 163 -0.41 7.89 -0.08
CA LEU A 163 -1.80 8.32 0.07
C LEU A 163 -2.77 7.14 -0.08
N VAL A 164 -2.55 6.28 -1.07
CA VAL A 164 -3.39 5.09 -1.33
C VAL A 164 -3.25 4.06 -0.22
N THR A 165 -2.03 3.76 0.21
CA THR A 165 -1.79 2.77 1.26
C THR A 165 -2.26 3.25 2.63
N LEU A 166 -1.93 4.48 3.05
CA LEU A 166 -2.44 5.07 4.30
C LEU A 166 -3.94 5.26 4.28
N GLY A 167 -4.50 5.68 3.15
CA GLY A 167 -5.93 5.87 2.96
C GLY A 167 -6.72 4.57 3.14
N ASN A 168 -6.29 3.48 2.50
CA ASN A 168 -6.93 2.19 2.72
C ASN A 168 -6.67 1.67 4.14
N TRP A 169 -5.47 1.88 4.69
CA TRP A 169 -5.13 1.40 6.02
C TRP A 169 -5.85 2.13 7.15
N MET A 170 -6.18 3.41 7.00
CA MET A 170 -6.95 4.11 8.02
C MET A 170 -8.38 3.56 8.19
N LEU A 171 -8.92 2.89 7.17
CA LEU A 171 -10.22 2.21 7.23
C LEU A 171 -10.18 0.92 8.06
N THR A 172 -9.02 0.26 8.14
CA THR A 172 -8.86 -1.06 8.79
C THR A 172 -8.09 -0.97 10.11
N LYS A 173 -6.97 -0.23 10.11
CA LYS A 173 -5.96 -0.12 11.17
C LYS A 173 -5.48 -1.48 11.69
N ASN A 174 -5.46 -2.48 10.80
CA ASN A 174 -4.93 -3.81 11.09
C ASN A 174 -3.40 -3.75 11.17
N ILE A 175 -2.80 -4.40 12.16
CA ILE A 175 -1.35 -4.46 12.40
C ILE A 175 -0.95 -5.91 12.54
N TYR A 176 -0.12 -6.40 11.62
CA TYR A 176 0.36 -7.78 11.61
C TYR A 176 1.82 -7.81 12.05
N ARG A 177 2.13 -8.62 13.06
CA ARG A 177 3.49 -8.85 13.55
C ARG A 177 3.81 -10.34 13.44
N PHE A 178 4.78 -10.67 12.60
CA PHE A 178 5.31 -12.02 12.50
C PHE A 178 6.22 -12.34 13.68
N ASP A 179 6.29 -13.61 14.08
CA ASP A 179 7.37 -14.07 14.96
C ASP A 179 8.74 -13.83 14.30
N ASP A 180 9.72 -13.44 15.12
CA ASP A 180 11.08 -13.09 14.70
C ASP A 180 11.74 -14.17 13.81
N VAL A 181 11.57 -15.44 14.14
CA VAL A 181 12.20 -16.52 13.37
C VAL A 181 11.49 -16.68 12.03
N VAL A 182 10.17 -16.54 11.99
CA VAL A 182 9.38 -16.70 10.75
C VAL A 182 9.67 -15.58 9.77
N ILE A 183 9.62 -14.31 10.20
CA ILE A 183 9.86 -13.19 9.30
C ILE A 183 11.26 -13.25 8.70
N ASN A 184 12.28 -13.54 9.51
CA ASN A 184 13.66 -13.62 9.05
C ASN A 184 13.92 -14.83 8.12
N GLU A 185 13.13 -15.89 8.20
CA GLU A 185 13.18 -16.99 7.22
C GLU A 185 12.44 -16.64 5.93
N LEU A 186 11.26 -16.01 6.01
CA LEU A 186 10.53 -15.54 4.82
C LEU A 186 11.35 -14.55 3.98
N LEU A 187 12.13 -13.68 4.62
CA LEU A 187 13.04 -12.76 3.93
C LEU A 187 14.17 -13.47 3.15
N LYS A 188 14.43 -14.75 3.42
CA LYS A 188 15.45 -15.57 2.72
C LYS A 188 14.85 -16.52 1.70
N THR A 189 13.52 -16.62 1.65
CA THR A 189 12.80 -17.52 0.76
C THR A 189 12.96 -17.10 -0.69
N SER A 190 13.24 -18.06 -1.58
CA SER A 190 13.21 -17.87 -3.03
C SER A 190 11.83 -18.15 -3.60
N PHE A 191 11.54 -17.57 -4.77
CA PHE A 191 10.45 -18.00 -5.63
C PHE A 191 10.92 -19.22 -6.43
N ASP A 192 10.69 -20.41 -5.88
CA ASP A 192 11.02 -21.64 -6.59
C ASP A 192 9.90 -21.96 -7.60
N GLY A 193 10.21 -21.86 -8.89
CA GLY A 193 9.27 -22.15 -9.98
C GLY A 193 8.45 -20.93 -10.42
N VAL A 194 7.44 -21.19 -11.26
CA VAL A 194 6.58 -20.15 -11.85
C VAL A 194 5.37 -19.96 -10.93
N ILE A 195 5.41 -18.93 -10.08
CA ILE A 195 4.29 -18.56 -9.19
C ILE A 195 3.49 -17.46 -9.88
N PRO A 196 2.22 -17.69 -10.27
CA PRO A 196 1.39 -16.67 -10.89
C PRO A 196 1.16 -15.49 -9.95
N ASN A 197 1.23 -14.25 -10.46
CA ASN A 197 1.08 -13.06 -9.62
C ASN A 197 -0.36 -12.91 -9.07
N TYR A 198 -1.36 -13.46 -9.76
CA TYR A 198 -2.77 -13.32 -9.38
C TYR A 198 -3.07 -14.00 -8.04
N ILE A 199 -2.20 -14.91 -7.60
CA ILE A 199 -2.32 -15.61 -6.33
C ILE A 199 -2.15 -14.67 -5.13
N ILE A 200 -1.51 -13.51 -5.33
CA ILE A 200 -1.34 -12.51 -4.29
C ILE A 200 -2.72 -12.00 -3.86
N ASN A 201 -3.05 -12.35 -2.63
CA ASN A 201 -4.28 -11.94 -1.96
C ASN A 201 -3.97 -11.34 -0.59
N LEU A 202 -4.74 -10.31 -0.24
CA LEU A 202 -4.67 -9.65 1.07
C LEU A 202 -5.93 -10.00 1.89
N PRO A 203 -5.81 -10.12 3.22
CA PRO A 203 -6.94 -10.45 4.11
C PRO A 203 -7.94 -9.30 4.32
N ASP A 204 -7.59 -8.06 3.93
CA ASP A 204 -8.41 -6.86 4.07
C ASP A 204 -7.97 -5.82 3.01
N LEU A 205 -8.61 -4.65 2.95
CA LEU A 205 -8.31 -3.55 2.00
C LEU A 205 -6.83 -3.18 1.96
N SER A 206 -6.16 -3.31 3.10
CA SER A 206 -4.72 -3.12 3.23
C SER A 206 -4.19 -3.83 4.46
N VAL A 207 -2.90 -4.14 4.42
CA VAL A 207 -2.17 -4.87 5.46
C VAL A 207 -0.97 -4.06 5.87
N TYR A 208 -0.91 -3.64 7.13
CA TYR A 208 0.32 -3.13 7.70
C TYR A 208 1.07 -4.24 8.41
N ILE A 209 2.27 -4.56 7.92
CA ILE A 209 3.19 -5.51 8.52
C ILE A 209 4.28 -4.73 9.27
N GLN A 210 4.44 -5.00 10.57
CA GLN A 210 5.58 -4.51 11.33
C GLN A 210 6.82 -5.34 11.02
N THR A 211 7.93 -4.66 10.75
CA THR A 211 9.18 -5.30 10.31
C THR A 211 10.38 -4.86 11.14
N ASP A 212 10.17 -4.23 12.30
CA ASP A 212 11.22 -3.84 13.24
C ASP A 212 12.00 -5.05 13.81
N ASN A 213 11.41 -6.24 13.82
CA ASN A 213 12.09 -7.49 14.19
C ASN A 213 12.73 -8.23 13.00
N ALA A 214 12.66 -7.65 11.80
CA ALA A 214 13.21 -8.23 10.58
C ALA A 214 14.57 -7.60 10.24
N LYS A 215 15.45 -8.40 9.62
CA LYS A 215 16.68 -7.93 8.96
C LYS A 215 16.35 -7.39 7.56
N LEU A 216 15.53 -6.34 7.51
CA LEU A 216 15.03 -5.73 6.28
C LEU A 216 15.50 -4.28 6.19
N TYR A 217 16.22 -3.96 5.12
CA TYR A 217 16.84 -2.67 4.89
C TYR A 217 16.58 -2.23 3.45
N PHE A 218 16.34 -0.94 3.28
CA PHE A 218 16.32 -0.28 1.98
C PHE A 218 17.51 0.68 1.93
N ASN A 219 18.48 0.43 1.05
CA ASN A 219 19.80 1.03 1.15
C ASN A 219 20.42 0.79 2.54
N SER A 220 20.74 1.86 3.27
CA SER A 220 21.27 1.82 4.65
C SER A 220 20.19 1.93 5.73
N ASP A 221 18.96 2.27 5.36
CA ASP A 221 17.90 2.57 6.32
C ASP A 221 17.09 1.31 6.66
N LYS A 222 16.75 1.14 7.94
CA LYS A 222 15.96 -0.01 8.37
C LYS A 222 14.50 0.19 8.00
N VAL A 223 13.88 -0.83 7.41
CA VAL A 223 12.44 -0.84 7.18
C VAL A 223 11.73 -1.23 8.48
N VAL A 224 11.01 -0.30 9.09
CA VAL A 224 10.31 -0.52 10.37
C VAL A 224 8.88 -1.03 10.20
N GLY A 225 8.32 -0.84 9.01
CA GLY A 225 7.08 -1.50 8.62
C GLY A 225 6.69 -1.20 7.18
N VAL A 226 5.71 -1.94 6.67
CA VAL A 226 5.28 -1.86 5.28
C VAL A 226 3.76 -1.96 5.21
N ILE A 227 3.12 -1.08 4.45
CA ILE A 227 1.70 -1.22 4.11
C ILE A 227 1.59 -1.76 2.69
N PHE A 228 0.80 -2.82 2.55
CA PHE A 228 0.40 -3.39 1.28
C PHE A 228 -1.06 -3.06 0.99
N CYS A 229 -1.35 -2.69 -0.25
CA CYS A 229 -2.70 -2.51 -0.75
C CYS A 229 -2.76 -3.10 -2.16
N VAL A 230 -3.82 -3.86 -2.44
CA VAL A 230 -4.17 -4.24 -3.82
C VAL A 230 -5.27 -3.29 -4.26
N THR A 231 -5.03 -2.58 -5.35
CA THR A 231 -5.98 -1.62 -5.91
C THR A 231 -5.93 -1.66 -7.43
N GLU A 232 -6.64 -0.75 -8.06
CA GLU A 232 -6.66 -0.59 -9.50
C GLU A 232 -6.12 0.77 -9.91
N LEU A 233 -5.31 0.78 -10.96
CA LEU A 233 -4.71 1.94 -11.59
C LEU A 233 -4.84 1.77 -13.11
N ASN A 234 -5.54 2.67 -13.79
CA ASN A 234 -5.76 2.60 -15.24
C ASN A 234 -6.27 1.23 -15.73
N ASP A 235 -7.29 0.65 -15.09
CA ASP A 235 -7.82 -0.68 -15.40
C ASP A 235 -6.86 -1.86 -15.13
N GLN A 236 -5.71 -1.60 -14.50
CA GLN A 236 -4.76 -2.62 -14.12
C GLN A 236 -4.79 -2.83 -12.61
N ARG A 237 -4.97 -4.08 -12.19
CA ARG A 237 -4.80 -4.48 -10.79
C ARG A 237 -3.33 -4.32 -10.43
N VAL A 238 -3.04 -3.65 -9.33
CA VAL A 238 -1.67 -3.38 -8.88
C VAL A 238 -1.50 -3.72 -7.41
N LEU A 239 -0.31 -4.21 -7.05
CA LEU A 239 0.14 -4.31 -5.66
C LEU A 239 0.98 -3.09 -5.33
N VAL A 240 0.49 -2.30 -4.37
CA VAL A 240 1.17 -1.11 -3.84
C VAL A 240 1.84 -1.50 -2.52
N SER A 241 3.15 -1.29 -2.45
CA SER A 241 3.98 -1.61 -1.29
C SER A 241 4.65 -0.33 -0.78
N THR A 242 4.13 0.27 0.29
CA THR A 242 4.72 1.47 0.92
C THR A 242 5.52 1.08 2.15
N LEU A 243 6.84 1.19 2.04
CA LEU A 243 7.80 0.98 3.10
C LEU A 243 7.94 2.24 3.96
N TYR A 244 8.09 2.06 5.27
CA TYR A 244 8.43 3.12 6.21
C TYR A 244 9.81 2.84 6.80
N LEU A 245 10.71 3.81 6.63
CA LEU A 245 12.08 3.73 7.09
C LEU A 245 12.22 4.29 8.52
N ASP A 246 13.27 3.89 9.22
CA ASP A 246 13.60 4.40 10.56
C ASP A 246 13.97 5.88 10.57
N ASN A 247 14.42 6.45 9.45
CA ASN A 247 14.56 7.89 9.23
C ASN A 247 13.20 8.62 9.05
N GLY A 248 12.08 7.88 9.05
CA GLY A 248 10.72 8.42 8.94
C GLY A 248 10.24 8.64 7.50
N MET A 249 11.08 8.41 6.49
CA MET A 249 10.72 8.59 5.09
C MET A 249 10.00 7.36 4.53
N PRO A 250 8.93 7.57 3.72
CA PRO A 250 8.30 6.49 3.00
C PRO A 250 9.02 6.20 1.67
N ARG A 251 8.92 4.96 1.19
CA ARG A 251 9.24 4.58 -0.19
C ARG A 251 8.13 3.70 -0.72
N THR A 252 7.66 3.94 -1.94
CA THR A 252 6.58 3.12 -2.52
C THR A 252 7.08 2.40 -3.75
N ILE A 253 6.75 1.11 -3.83
CA ILE A 253 6.96 0.27 -5.00
C ILE A 253 5.60 -0.22 -5.48
N VAL A 254 5.35 -0.15 -6.79
CA VAL A 254 4.11 -0.59 -7.43
C VAL A 254 4.44 -1.61 -8.50
N ILE A 255 3.77 -2.76 -8.46
CA ILE A 255 3.85 -3.78 -9.49
C ILE A 255 2.46 -4.11 -10.01
N THR A 256 2.38 -4.45 -11.29
CA THR A 256 1.14 -4.91 -11.92
C THR A 256 0.84 -6.35 -11.54
N LEU A 257 -0.44 -6.67 -11.37
CA LEU A 257 -0.97 -8.01 -11.15
C LEU A 257 -1.89 -8.37 -12.34
N THR A 258 -1.57 -9.44 -13.04
CA THR A 258 -2.17 -9.88 -14.30
C THR A 258 -2.29 -11.41 -14.32
N GLU A 259 -3.35 -11.93 -14.93
CA GLU A 259 -3.59 -13.39 -14.90
C GLU A 259 -2.56 -14.19 -15.71
N ASP A 260 -1.85 -13.55 -16.64
CA ASP A 260 -0.92 -14.17 -17.58
C ASP A 260 0.55 -14.08 -17.18
N GLN A 261 0.88 -13.40 -16.07
CA GLN A 261 2.27 -13.25 -15.61
C GLN A 261 2.54 -13.93 -14.28
N ASP A 262 3.78 -14.40 -14.14
CA ASP A 262 4.34 -14.79 -12.86
C ASP A 262 4.88 -13.60 -12.07
N ILE A 263 5.08 -13.82 -10.78
CA ILE A 263 5.60 -12.81 -9.85
C ILE A 263 6.94 -12.26 -10.34
N GLU A 264 7.86 -13.10 -10.82
CA GLU A 264 9.20 -12.63 -11.23
C GLU A 264 9.13 -11.72 -12.45
N SER A 265 8.28 -12.04 -13.42
CA SER A 265 8.03 -11.25 -14.63
C SER A 265 7.40 -9.90 -14.27
N SER A 266 6.48 -9.90 -13.31
CA SER A 266 5.78 -8.70 -12.83
C SER A 266 6.69 -7.71 -12.10
N LEU A 267 7.84 -8.18 -11.59
CA LEU A 267 8.83 -7.30 -10.96
C LEU A 267 9.55 -6.42 -12.00
N GLY A 268 9.64 -6.85 -13.26
CA GLY A 268 10.21 -6.05 -14.34
C GLY A 268 9.25 -4.96 -14.85
N ASP A 269 7.95 -5.19 -14.69
CA ASP A 269 6.87 -4.27 -15.04
C ASP A 269 6.62 -3.25 -13.91
N PHE A 270 7.70 -2.68 -13.35
CA PHE A 270 7.54 -1.58 -12.42
C PHE A 270 6.76 -0.48 -13.10
N VAL A 271 5.70 -0.05 -12.42
CA VAL A 271 5.01 1.16 -12.81
C VAL A 271 5.81 2.34 -12.24
N ASP A 272 7.04 2.54 -12.77
CA ASP A 272 7.98 3.57 -12.34
C ASP A 272 7.48 4.99 -12.59
N THR A 273 6.40 5.13 -13.38
CA THR A 273 5.77 6.40 -13.73
C THR A 273 5.19 7.17 -12.52
N PHE A 274 5.16 6.56 -11.33
CA PHE A 274 4.45 7.11 -10.16
C PHE A 274 5.32 7.40 -8.94
N GLN A 275 6.63 7.18 -9.04
CA GLN A 275 7.57 7.71 -8.06
C GLN A 275 8.06 9.07 -8.54
N GLN A 276 7.69 10.11 -7.80
CA GLN A 276 8.01 11.51 -8.16
C GLN A 276 9.52 11.76 -8.28
N ASP A 277 10.33 10.88 -7.69
CA ASP A 277 11.78 10.96 -7.53
C ASP A 277 12.59 9.92 -8.34
N TYR A 278 11.96 9.03 -9.12
CA TYR A 278 12.69 8.02 -9.91
C TYR A 278 12.89 8.42 -11.38
N ASP A 279 14.14 8.40 -11.83
CA ASP A 279 14.55 8.56 -13.23
C ASP A 279 15.30 7.29 -13.70
N PRO A 280 14.70 6.48 -14.58
CA PRO A 280 15.29 5.23 -15.06
C PRO A 280 16.67 5.41 -15.71
N THR A 281 16.94 6.58 -16.29
CA THR A 281 18.20 6.84 -17.00
C THR A 281 19.38 7.08 -16.05
N THR A 282 19.09 7.51 -14.81
CA THR A 282 20.12 7.86 -13.82
C THR A 282 20.13 6.95 -12.60
N MET A 283 19.13 6.06 -12.42
CA MET A 283 18.90 5.32 -11.18
C MET A 283 18.82 3.79 -11.36
N GLN A 284 19.62 3.23 -12.28
CA GLN A 284 19.66 1.79 -12.56
C GLN A 284 20.10 0.94 -11.34
N ASP A 285 21.09 1.39 -10.57
CA ASP A 285 21.53 0.68 -9.36
C ASP A 285 20.43 0.66 -8.29
N GLU A 286 19.62 1.71 -8.24
CA GLU A 286 18.48 1.80 -7.35
C GLU A 286 17.35 0.83 -7.75
N LEU A 287 17.22 0.52 -9.04
CA LEU A 287 16.26 -0.48 -9.54
C LEU A 287 16.55 -1.87 -8.96
N ASN A 288 17.82 -2.28 -8.95
CA ASN A 288 18.22 -3.59 -8.41
C ASN A 288 17.91 -3.70 -6.92
N ILE A 289 18.11 -2.62 -6.16
CA ILE A 289 17.78 -2.56 -4.73
C ILE A 289 16.26 -2.66 -4.53
N ARG A 290 15.48 -1.98 -5.38
CA ARG A 290 14.01 -2.04 -5.39
C ARG A 290 13.49 -3.43 -5.76
N LEU A 291 14.09 -4.10 -6.74
CA LEU A 291 13.78 -5.48 -7.09
C LEU A 291 14.03 -6.42 -5.92
N ASP A 292 15.24 -6.38 -5.35
CA ASP A 292 15.62 -7.26 -4.25
C ASP A 292 14.71 -7.09 -3.04
N ILE A 293 14.42 -5.85 -2.65
CA ILE A 293 13.52 -5.60 -1.52
C ILE A 293 12.08 -6.02 -1.86
N GLN A 294 11.60 -5.75 -3.07
CA GLN A 294 10.23 -6.13 -3.46
C GLN A 294 10.05 -7.66 -3.45
N LYS A 295 11.05 -8.44 -3.87
CA LYS A 295 11.03 -9.91 -3.71
C LYS A 295 10.83 -10.33 -2.25
N LYS A 296 11.60 -9.72 -1.35
CA LYS A 296 11.50 -9.97 0.10
C LYS A 296 10.13 -9.58 0.66
N LEU A 297 9.58 -8.45 0.20
CA LEU A 297 8.26 -7.98 0.61
C LEU A 297 7.13 -8.90 0.11
N ILE A 298 7.22 -9.37 -1.14
CA ILE A 298 6.23 -10.30 -1.71
C ILE A 298 6.19 -11.60 -0.90
N ASN A 299 7.33 -12.12 -0.44
CA ASN A 299 7.35 -13.28 0.46
C ASN A 299 6.52 -13.08 1.74
N LEU A 300 6.41 -11.84 2.25
CA LEU A 300 5.60 -11.56 3.43
C LEU A 300 4.10 -11.61 3.10
N VAL A 301 3.67 -11.03 1.98
CA VAL A 301 2.24 -11.01 1.60
C VAL A 301 1.74 -12.36 1.09
N LEU A 302 2.60 -13.18 0.49
CA LEU A 302 2.26 -14.55 0.10
C LEU A 302 1.81 -15.39 1.28
N TRP A 303 2.22 -15.05 2.51
CA TRP A 303 1.70 -15.68 3.71
C TRP A 303 0.17 -15.67 3.77
N PHE A 304 -0.46 -14.55 3.42
CA PHE A 304 -1.90 -14.38 3.45
C PHE A 304 -2.62 -15.01 2.25
N SER A 305 -1.88 -15.45 1.25
CA SER A 305 -2.41 -16.10 0.04
C SER A 305 -2.60 -17.61 0.22
N GLN A 306 -2.18 -18.17 1.37
CA GLN A 306 -2.44 -19.55 1.74
C GLN A 306 -3.95 -19.77 2.02
N GLU A 307 -4.44 -20.99 1.88
CA GLU A 307 -5.86 -21.31 2.16
C GLU A 307 -6.24 -21.02 3.62
N LYS A 308 -5.32 -21.31 4.55
CA LYS A 308 -5.48 -21.10 6.00
C LYS A 308 -4.21 -20.49 6.58
N PRO A 309 -3.98 -19.18 6.40
CA PRO A 309 -2.80 -18.52 6.92
C PRO A 309 -2.82 -18.53 8.45
N GLU A 310 -1.67 -18.80 9.07
CA GLU A 310 -1.57 -18.84 10.53
C GLU A 310 -1.50 -17.40 11.08
N VAL A 311 -2.66 -16.87 11.44
CA VAL A 311 -2.86 -15.50 11.95
C VAL A 311 -3.75 -15.56 13.19
N THR A 312 -3.26 -15.01 14.31
CA THR A 312 -3.95 -15.01 15.59
C THR A 312 -4.31 -13.57 15.98
N PRO A 313 -5.62 -13.21 16.03
CA PRO A 313 -6.03 -11.90 16.53
C PRO A 313 -5.72 -11.74 18.02
N LEU A 314 -5.24 -10.56 18.42
CA LEU A 314 -5.04 -10.18 19.82
C LEU A 314 -6.16 -9.28 20.36
N THR A 315 -7.10 -8.89 19.49
CA THR A 315 -8.30 -8.13 19.83
C THR A 315 -9.52 -9.04 19.81
N PRO A 316 -10.57 -8.72 20.60
CA PRO A 316 -11.82 -9.50 20.59
C PRO A 316 -12.43 -9.58 19.20
N ASP A 317 -13.08 -10.71 18.88
CA ASP A 317 -13.70 -10.95 17.56
C ASP A 317 -14.70 -9.87 17.13
N SER A 318 -15.35 -9.21 18.10
CA SER A 318 -16.26 -8.09 17.83
C SER A 318 -15.60 -6.92 17.11
N ASP A 319 -14.29 -6.72 17.31
CA ASP A 319 -13.50 -5.66 16.71
C ASP A 319 -12.95 -6.08 15.32
N ASN A 320 -12.87 -7.38 15.01
CA ASN A 320 -12.29 -7.95 13.78
C ASN A 320 -13.31 -8.05 12.62
N LYS A 321 -14.17 -7.04 12.49
CA LYS A 321 -15.15 -6.98 11.39
C LYS A 321 -14.54 -6.33 10.14
N PRO A 322 -14.90 -6.80 8.93
CA PRO A 322 -14.48 -6.18 7.69
C PRO A 322 -15.07 -4.76 7.56
N VAL A 323 -14.37 -3.92 6.79
CA VAL A 323 -14.82 -2.56 6.49
C VAL A 323 -16.09 -2.64 5.64
N LYS A 324 -17.09 -1.85 6.01
CA LYS A 324 -18.36 -1.79 5.31
C LYS A 324 -19.02 -0.42 5.47
N PHE A 325 -19.97 -0.13 4.59
CA PHE A 325 -20.89 0.97 4.85
C PHE A 325 -21.70 0.73 6.12
N THR A 326 -22.00 1.82 6.79
CA THR A 326 -22.89 1.87 7.94
C THR A 326 -24.06 2.80 7.63
N THR A 327 -25.24 2.53 8.18
CA THR A 327 -26.40 3.39 7.98
C THR A 327 -26.50 4.37 9.15
N VAL A 328 -26.49 5.67 8.86
CA VAL A 328 -26.69 6.73 9.85
C VAL A 328 -27.76 7.67 9.33
N LYS A 329 -28.88 7.78 10.06
CA LYS A 329 -30.04 8.61 9.67
C LYS A 329 -30.50 8.35 8.22
N ASN A 330 -30.56 7.07 7.83
CA ASN A 330 -30.90 6.59 6.48
C ASN A 330 -29.88 6.89 5.37
N ASP A 331 -28.75 7.52 5.69
CA ASP A 331 -27.66 7.71 4.74
C ASP A 331 -26.57 6.64 4.92
N LYS A 332 -26.01 6.17 3.80
CA LYS A 332 -24.81 5.34 3.82
C LYS A 332 -23.61 6.19 4.23
N ARG A 333 -22.83 5.67 5.17
CA ARG A 333 -21.63 6.32 5.69
C ARG A 333 -20.45 5.35 5.72
N LEU A 334 -19.27 5.85 5.38
CA LEU A 334 -18.00 5.14 5.51
C LEU A 334 -17.16 5.83 6.58
N PHE A 335 -16.64 5.06 7.53
CA PHE A 335 -15.90 5.59 8.68
C PHE A 335 -14.48 5.04 8.74
N GLU A 336 -13.58 5.87 9.27
CA GLU A 336 -12.25 5.44 9.69
C GLU A 336 -12.35 4.44 10.83
N ALA A 337 -11.43 3.48 10.90
CA ALA A 337 -11.31 2.61 12.05
C ALA A 337 -10.97 3.42 13.31
N THR A 338 -11.74 3.20 14.38
CA THR A 338 -11.56 3.90 15.66
C THR A 338 -10.47 3.28 16.53
N LYS A 339 -10.15 2.00 16.32
CA LYS A 339 -9.17 1.24 17.08
C LYS A 339 -8.14 0.58 16.16
N TYR A 340 -6.95 0.38 16.69
CA TYR A 340 -5.95 -0.50 16.07
C TYR A 340 -6.29 -1.95 16.40
N LYS A 341 -6.15 -2.84 15.41
CA LYS A 341 -6.40 -4.29 15.55
C LYS A 341 -5.08 -5.03 15.34
N THR A 342 -4.60 -5.74 16.34
CA THR A 342 -3.29 -6.39 16.31
C THR A 342 -3.42 -7.89 16.09
N TYR A 343 -2.50 -8.44 15.29
CA TYR A 343 -2.44 -9.85 14.94
C TYR A 343 -1.01 -10.38 15.09
N LEU A 344 -0.87 -11.57 15.67
CA LEU A 344 0.37 -12.36 15.63
C LEU A 344 0.35 -13.31 14.44
N VAL A 345 1.50 -13.49 13.80
CA VAL A 345 1.62 -14.31 12.59
C VAL A 345 2.72 -15.35 12.76
N GLY A 346 2.41 -16.62 12.50
CA GLY A 346 3.40 -17.70 12.46
C GLY A 346 3.94 -18.19 13.82
N THR A 347 3.18 -18.13 14.91
CA THR A 347 3.61 -18.59 16.25
C THR A 347 3.91 -20.11 16.31
N GLU A 348 3.05 -20.95 15.73
CA GLU A 348 3.27 -22.40 15.66
C GLU A 348 4.35 -22.75 14.65
N THR A 349 4.36 -22.06 13.50
CA THR A 349 5.45 -22.15 12.52
C THR A 349 6.80 -21.81 13.15
N ALA A 350 6.86 -20.80 14.03
CA ALA A 350 8.07 -20.43 14.75
C ALA A 350 8.55 -21.54 15.68
N LYS A 351 7.64 -22.21 16.42
CA LYS A 351 8.00 -23.36 17.26
C LYS A 351 8.61 -24.48 16.42
N ALA A 352 8.02 -24.77 15.25
CA ALA A 352 8.54 -25.75 14.32
C ALA A 352 9.93 -25.37 13.81
N PHE A 353 10.15 -24.11 13.42
CA PHE A 353 11.46 -23.63 12.95
C PHE A 353 12.52 -23.69 14.05
N LYS A 354 12.21 -23.20 15.26
CA LYS A 354 13.10 -23.24 16.43
C LYS A 354 13.56 -24.68 16.72
N LYS A 355 12.63 -25.65 16.69
CA LYS A 355 12.96 -27.07 16.85
C LYS A 355 13.95 -27.57 15.79
N VAL A 356 13.76 -27.22 14.52
CA VAL A 356 14.68 -27.61 13.42
C VAL A 356 16.07 -27.00 13.61
N TYR A 357 16.16 -25.75 14.09
CA TYR A 357 17.45 -25.13 14.42
C TYR A 357 18.15 -25.83 15.59
N ASP A 358 17.43 -26.15 16.66
CA ASP A 358 17.98 -26.85 17.82
C ASP A 358 18.50 -28.25 17.45
N GLU A 359 17.75 -28.97 16.60
CA GLU A 359 18.16 -30.27 16.04
C GLU A 359 19.43 -30.14 15.18
N LEU A 360 19.53 -29.10 14.35
CA LEU A 360 20.70 -28.83 13.52
C LEU A 360 21.96 -28.59 14.36
N GLU A 361 21.86 -27.72 15.38
CA GLU A 361 23.01 -27.40 16.25
C GLU A 361 23.45 -28.61 17.07
N THR A 362 22.50 -29.43 17.52
CA THR A 362 22.78 -30.71 18.18
C THR A 362 23.52 -31.66 17.23
N ALA A 363 23.02 -31.81 16.00
CA ALA A 363 23.60 -32.71 15.00
C ALA A 363 25.02 -32.29 14.57
N LYS A 364 25.27 -30.97 14.40
CA LYS A 364 26.61 -30.43 14.14
C LYS A 364 27.59 -30.71 15.27
N THR A 365 27.14 -30.62 16.52
CA THR A 365 27.99 -30.86 17.69
C THR A 365 28.36 -32.34 17.84
N GLN A 366 27.44 -33.24 17.49
CA GLN A 366 27.63 -34.70 17.56
C GLN A 366 28.44 -35.28 16.40
N GLN A 367 28.39 -34.68 15.20
CA GLN A 367 29.18 -35.11 14.05
C GLN A 367 30.62 -34.55 14.07
N LYS A 368 31.44 -35.01 15.02
CA LYS A 368 32.90 -34.83 15.00
C LYS A 368 33.58 -36.07 14.43
N GLY A 369 33.69 -36.17 13.10
CA GLY A 369 34.43 -37.25 12.44
C GLY A 369 34.63 -37.00 10.94
N ALA A 370 35.85 -37.21 10.45
CA ALA A 370 36.21 -37.03 9.05
C ALA A 370 35.38 -37.94 8.14
N GLY A 371 34.74 -37.38 7.10
CA GLY A 371 34.06 -38.13 6.03
C GLY A 371 32.53 -38.24 6.10
N LYS A 372 31.84 -37.70 7.13
CA LYS A 372 30.36 -37.65 7.18
C LYS A 372 29.83 -36.35 6.55
N ARG A 373 28.78 -36.43 5.72
CA ARG A 373 28.09 -35.25 5.18
C ARG A 373 27.49 -34.44 6.33
N MET A 374 27.88 -33.18 6.46
CA MET A 374 27.37 -32.30 7.50
C MET A 374 25.86 -32.05 7.33
N PRO A 375 25.10 -32.00 8.44
CA PRO A 375 23.72 -31.58 8.39
C PRO A 375 23.63 -30.12 7.96
N HIS A 376 22.68 -29.81 7.08
CA HIS A 376 22.37 -28.46 6.64
C HIS A 376 20.86 -28.27 6.54
N LEU A 377 20.42 -27.02 6.41
CA LEU A 377 19.02 -26.70 6.20
C LEU A 377 18.72 -26.59 4.71
N ARG A 378 17.67 -27.29 4.27
CA ARG A 378 16.94 -26.91 3.07
C ARG A 378 16.08 -25.70 3.42
N ARG A 379 16.19 -24.64 2.63
CA ARG A 379 15.43 -23.39 2.82
C ARG A 379 13.94 -23.60 2.61
N SER A 380 13.15 -22.77 3.27
CA SER A 380 11.73 -22.64 2.98
C SER A 380 11.52 -22.03 1.60
N HIS A 381 10.47 -22.48 0.93
CA HIS A 381 10.06 -22.00 -0.39
C HIS A 381 8.55 -22.10 -0.55
N TRP A 382 7.99 -21.18 -1.31
CA TRP A 382 6.58 -21.21 -1.69
C TRP A 382 6.36 -22.31 -2.72
N HIS A 383 5.27 -23.06 -2.56
CA HIS A 383 4.92 -24.13 -3.49
C HIS A 383 3.44 -24.06 -3.86
N LEU A 384 3.18 -24.16 -5.16
CA LEU A 384 1.84 -24.17 -5.74
C LEU A 384 1.52 -25.59 -6.25
N TYR A 385 0.55 -26.24 -5.62
CA TYR A 385 0.04 -27.54 -6.06
C TYR A 385 -1.17 -27.33 -6.96
N TRP A 386 -1.21 -28.01 -8.10
CA TRP A 386 -2.40 -28.09 -8.95
C TRP A 386 -3.04 -29.47 -8.81
N TYR A 387 -4.35 -29.50 -8.65
CA TYR A 387 -5.16 -30.72 -8.64
C TYR A 387 -6.24 -30.65 -9.70
N GLY A 388 -6.68 -31.81 -10.17
CA GLY A 388 -7.68 -31.91 -11.23
C GLY A 388 -7.04 -32.06 -12.60
N LYS A 389 -7.89 -32.22 -13.62
CA LYS A 389 -7.44 -32.40 -15.00
C LYS A 389 -7.29 -31.02 -15.63
N LYS A 390 -6.20 -30.79 -16.39
CA LYS A 390 -5.99 -29.51 -17.08
C LYS A 390 -7.22 -29.07 -17.88
N GLY A 391 -7.72 -27.86 -17.63
CA GLY A 391 -8.92 -27.30 -18.26
C GLY A 391 -10.27 -27.84 -17.76
N ARG A 392 -10.31 -28.68 -16.70
CA ARG A 392 -11.54 -29.17 -16.06
C ARG A 392 -11.35 -29.41 -14.56
N ASN A 393 -12.08 -28.64 -13.74
CA ASN A 393 -12.05 -28.74 -12.28
C ASN A 393 -10.63 -28.56 -11.69
N GLU A 394 -9.83 -27.68 -12.29
CA GLU A 394 -8.54 -27.31 -11.72
C GLU A 394 -8.77 -26.56 -10.41
N ARG A 395 -8.08 -27.02 -9.36
CA ARG A 395 -7.98 -26.31 -8.07
C ARG A 395 -6.52 -26.25 -7.69
N TYR A 396 -6.13 -25.19 -7.01
CA TYR A 396 -4.76 -25.05 -6.52
C TYR A 396 -4.72 -25.00 -4.99
N ASP A 397 -3.57 -25.35 -4.43
CA ASP A 397 -3.24 -25.21 -3.01
C ASP A 397 -1.86 -24.55 -2.92
N PHE A 398 -1.78 -23.46 -2.17
CA PHE A 398 -0.58 -22.64 -2.06
C PHE A 398 -0.07 -22.67 -0.62
N LYS A 399 1.17 -23.11 -0.45
CA LYS A 399 1.75 -23.39 0.87
C LYS A 399 3.21 -22.98 0.96
N LEU A 400 3.60 -22.54 2.15
CA LEU A 400 5.01 -22.48 2.51
C LEU A 400 5.49 -23.90 2.83
N LEU A 401 6.47 -24.41 2.08
CA LEU A 401 7.22 -25.57 2.52
C LEU A 401 8.26 -25.11 3.56
N PRO A 402 8.20 -25.62 4.80
CA PRO A 402 9.04 -25.14 5.90
C PRO A 402 10.50 -25.53 5.70
N ILE A 403 11.39 -24.91 6.47
CA ILE A 403 12.78 -25.37 6.56
C ILE A 403 12.82 -26.83 7.04
N THR A 404 13.73 -27.62 6.46
CA THR A 404 13.94 -29.02 6.86
C THR A 404 15.42 -29.32 6.97
N MET A 405 15.82 -30.06 8.01
CA MET A 405 17.18 -30.55 8.14
C MET A 405 17.46 -31.68 7.14
N VAL A 406 18.58 -31.59 6.43
CA VAL A 406 19.05 -32.58 5.46
C VAL A 406 20.42 -33.10 5.89
N GLY A 407 20.56 -34.42 5.97
CA GLY A 407 21.75 -35.07 6.53
C GLY A 407 21.76 -35.06 8.06
N GLY A 408 22.59 -35.92 8.67
CA GLY A 408 22.75 -35.97 10.13
C GLY A 408 21.64 -36.62 10.95
N ILE A 409 20.48 -36.94 10.38
CA ILE A 409 19.43 -37.72 11.05
C ILE A 409 19.88 -39.19 11.14
N PRO A 410 20.09 -39.78 12.33
CA PRO A 410 20.25 -41.22 12.45
C PRO A 410 18.98 -41.87 11.90
N LYS A 411 19.11 -42.78 10.92
CA LYS A 411 17.96 -43.62 10.51
C LYS A 411 17.45 -44.32 11.77
N LYS A 412 16.20 -44.02 12.15
CA LYS A 412 15.49 -44.77 13.19
C LYS A 412 15.26 -46.20 12.74
#